data_AF-A0A091TQR7-F1
#
_entry.id   AF-A0A091TQR7-F1
#
_cell.length_a   1.000
_cell.length_b   1.000
_cell.length_c   1.000
_cell.angle_alpha   90.00
_cell.angle_beta   90.00
_cell.angle_gamma   90.00
#
_symmetry.space_group_name_H-M   'P 1'
#
loop_
_entity.id
_entity.type
_entity.pdbx_description
1 polymer ?
#
loop_
_entity_poly.entity_id
_entity_poly.type
_entity_poly.pdbx_seq_one_letter_code
_entity_poly.pdbx_strand_id
1 'polypeptide(L)'
;MGFRTALSKGLLNMSEVKQELKAQVELFHKLTGHLPPHMDGHQHIHVLPEVRHVFAEVLEEYGIKYTRVPIEPGLHNCEWIPPSLMDFYLGVEEDSFNTVDVFTRHGIRWPDIYIGLSTMGKNMSVSNIWSAIDAAIVEFTSKAPSPAHLMPQSRTVTIELMVHPGYPSVPSLGGCGEGPDDFSQSWERLHELQTLIKPELQSHYKTRNIQLCSFKDL
;
A
#
# COMPACT_ATOMS: atom_id res chain seq x y z
N MET A 1 -19.63 11.62 -3.20
CA MET A 1 -19.79 10.26 -3.75
C MET A 1 -18.39 9.72 -4.02
N GLY A 2 -17.99 8.59 -3.44
CA GLY A 2 -16.62 8.07 -3.57
C GLY A 2 -16.45 7.13 -4.77
N PHE A 3 -15.19 6.90 -5.18
CA PHE A 3 -14.83 6.07 -6.36
C PHE A 3 -15.44 4.65 -6.28
N ARG A 4 -15.31 3.97 -5.13
CA ARG A 4 -15.87 2.62 -4.91
C ARG A 4 -17.40 2.58 -5.11
N THR A 5 -18.11 3.62 -4.66
CA THR A 5 -19.57 3.72 -4.86
C THR A 5 -19.94 3.94 -6.32
N ALA A 6 -19.14 4.70 -7.07
CA ALA A 6 -19.36 4.90 -8.50
C ALA A 6 -19.11 3.61 -9.28
N LEU A 7 -18.03 2.89 -8.94
CA LEU A 7 -17.71 1.58 -9.52
C LEU A 7 -18.84 0.57 -9.26
N SER A 8 -19.29 0.43 -8.01
CA SER A 8 -20.34 -0.53 -7.65
C SER A 8 -21.70 -0.25 -8.32
N LYS A 9 -21.90 0.99 -8.79
CA LYS A 9 -23.11 1.40 -9.52
C LYS A 9 -22.93 1.33 -11.04
N GLY A 10 -21.77 0.90 -11.55
CA GLY A 10 -21.46 0.86 -12.97
C GLY A 10 -21.40 2.25 -13.62
N LEU A 11 -21.05 3.28 -12.84
CA LEU A 11 -21.02 4.68 -13.31
C LEU A 11 -19.67 5.09 -13.87
N LEU A 12 -18.67 4.21 -13.83
CA LEU A 12 -17.32 4.50 -14.29
C LEU A 12 -17.10 3.95 -15.69
N ASN A 13 -16.47 4.75 -16.55
CA ASN A 13 -15.99 4.32 -17.85
C ASN A 13 -14.49 3.99 -17.75
N MET A 14 -14.12 2.72 -17.94
CA MET A 14 -12.73 2.28 -17.81
C MET A 14 -11.77 2.96 -18.80
N SER A 15 -12.27 3.42 -19.96
CA SER A 15 -11.45 4.22 -20.88
C SER A 15 -11.08 5.59 -20.30
N GLU A 16 -12.02 6.24 -19.58
CA GLU A 16 -11.78 7.51 -18.89
C GLU A 16 -10.88 7.31 -17.67
N VAL A 17 -11.07 6.21 -16.92
CA VAL A 17 -10.17 5.83 -15.82
C VAL A 17 -8.74 5.64 -16.35
N LYS A 18 -8.57 4.91 -17.46
CA LYS A 18 -7.26 4.75 -18.11
C LYS A 18 -6.67 6.10 -18.51
N GLN A 19 -7.46 6.96 -19.15
CA GLN A 19 -7.02 8.29 -19.55
C GLN A 19 -6.56 9.13 -18.35
N GLU A 20 -7.29 9.12 -17.24
CA GLU A 20 -6.94 9.83 -16.02
C GLU A 20 -5.67 9.27 -15.36
N LEU A 21 -5.51 7.94 -15.31
CA LEU A 21 -4.27 7.32 -14.82
C LEU A 21 -3.05 7.76 -15.64
N LYS A 22 -3.17 7.80 -16.97
CA LYS A 22 -2.11 8.31 -17.86
C LYS A 22 -1.81 9.78 -17.57
N ALA A 23 -2.83 10.61 -17.42
CA ALA A 23 -2.67 12.03 -17.11
C ALA A 23 -1.93 12.25 -15.78
N GLN A 24 -2.20 11.44 -14.74
CA GLN A 24 -1.48 11.49 -13.46
C GLN A 24 0.00 11.12 -13.61
N VAL A 25 0.32 10.07 -14.39
CA VAL A 25 1.72 9.67 -14.66
C VAL A 25 2.45 10.75 -15.46
N GLU A 26 1.83 11.28 -16.51
CA GLU A 26 2.39 12.37 -17.33
C GLU A 26 2.63 13.64 -16.50
N LEU A 27 1.68 14.00 -15.65
CA LEU A 27 1.81 15.14 -14.74
C LEU A 27 2.94 14.92 -13.74
N PHE A 28 3.04 13.73 -13.14
CA PHE A 28 4.16 13.37 -12.26
C PHE A 28 5.50 13.53 -13.00
N HIS A 29 5.60 13.01 -14.23
CA HIS A 29 6.81 13.12 -15.02
C HIS A 29 7.17 14.57 -15.33
N LYS A 30 6.18 15.38 -15.72
CA LYS A 30 6.36 16.81 -16.00
C LYS A 30 6.85 17.58 -14.77
N LEU A 31 6.35 17.25 -13.58
CA LEU A 31 6.69 17.94 -12.33
C LEU A 31 8.03 17.49 -11.73
N THR A 32 8.41 16.23 -11.92
CA THR A 32 9.59 15.64 -11.25
C THR A 32 10.78 15.38 -12.18
N GLY A 33 10.56 15.40 -13.49
CA GLY A 33 11.57 15.12 -14.50
C GLY A 33 11.88 13.63 -14.72
N HIS A 34 11.18 12.71 -14.03
CA HIS A 34 11.36 11.26 -14.20
C HIS A 34 10.04 10.51 -14.04
N LEU A 35 9.96 9.26 -14.52
CA LEU A 35 8.80 8.41 -14.28
C LEU A 35 8.80 7.90 -12.83
N PRO A 36 7.62 7.65 -12.21
CA PRO A 36 7.58 7.18 -10.84
C PRO A 36 8.18 5.76 -10.76
N PRO A 37 9.00 5.45 -9.74
CA PRO A 37 9.61 4.13 -9.62
C PRO A 37 8.61 3.02 -9.24
N HIS A 38 7.48 3.41 -8.66
CA HIS A 38 6.33 2.58 -8.34
C HIS A 38 5.06 3.43 -8.39
N MET A 39 3.90 2.80 -8.48
CA MET A 39 2.60 3.47 -8.44
C MET A 39 1.63 2.62 -7.61
N ASP A 40 0.83 3.25 -6.74
CA ASP A 40 -0.28 2.63 -6.01
C ASP A 40 -1.56 3.44 -6.22
N GLY A 41 -2.66 2.99 -5.61
CA GLY A 41 -3.94 3.69 -5.62
C GLY A 41 -4.34 4.14 -4.22
N HIS A 42 -4.74 5.41 -4.08
CA HIS A 42 -5.39 5.89 -2.87
C HIS A 42 -6.61 5.02 -2.52
N GLN A 43 -6.83 4.72 -1.23
CA GLN A 43 -7.85 3.75 -0.78
C GLN A 43 -7.76 2.36 -1.45
N HIS A 44 -6.57 2.00 -1.95
CA HIS A 44 -6.31 0.75 -2.65
C HIS A 44 -7.23 0.54 -3.87
N ILE A 45 -7.63 1.63 -4.56
CA ILE A 45 -8.53 1.51 -5.71
C ILE A 45 -7.90 0.75 -6.89
N HIS A 46 -6.58 0.69 -6.96
CA HIS A 46 -5.85 0.04 -8.05
C HIS A 46 -6.02 -1.48 -8.06
N VAL A 47 -6.45 -2.08 -6.94
CA VAL A 47 -6.76 -3.52 -6.88
C VAL A 47 -8.21 -3.84 -7.19
N LEU A 48 -9.10 -2.85 -7.34
CA LEU A 48 -10.53 -3.07 -7.59
C LEU A 48 -10.79 -3.84 -8.89
N PRO A 49 -11.95 -4.52 -9.01
CA PRO A 49 -12.39 -5.14 -10.26
C PRO A 49 -12.43 -4.11 -11.38
N GLU A 50 -12.12 -4.54 -12.60
CA GLU A 50 -11.98 -3.71 -13.81
C GLU A 50 -10.81 -2.72 -13.77
N VAL A 51 -10.65 -1.97 -12.67
CA VAL A 51 -9.58 -0.99 -12.46
C VAL A 51 -8.20 -1.64 -12.52
N ARG A 52 -8.02 -2.82 -11.92
CA ARG A 52 -6.74 -3.56 -11.93
C ARG A 52 -6.21 -3.82 -13.35
N HIS A 53 -7.08 -3.99 -14.33
CA HIS A 53 -6.68 -4.25 -15.72
C HIS A 53 -6.15 -2.98 -16.37
N VAL A 54 -6.93 -1.89 -16.32
CA VAL A 54 -6.48 -0.61 -16.90
C VAL A 54 -5.28 -0.03 -16.15
N PHE A 55 -5.20 -0.24 -14.84
CA PHE A 55 -4.03 0.12 -14.04
C PHE A 55 -2.78 -0.65 -14.51
N ALA A 56 -2.88 -1.97 -14.68
CA ALA A 56 -1.77 -2.78 -15.16
C ALA A 56 -1.30 -2.40 -16.57
N GLU A 57 -2.24 -2.12 -17.48
CA GLU A 57 -1.92 -1.64 -18.83
C GLU A 57 -1.15 -0.30 -18.81
N VAL A 58 -1.52 0.62 -17.91
CA VAL A 58 -0.82 1.91 -17.78
C VAL A 58 0.58 1.70 -17.22
N LEU A 59 0.74 0.88 -16.19
CA LEU A 59 2.06 0.56 -15.63
C LEU A 59 2.99 -0.07 -16.68
N GLU A 60 2.47 -1.00 -17.48
CA GLU A 60 3.21 -1.61 -18.59
C GLU A 60 3.58 -0.57 -19.66
N GLU A 61 2.63 0.27 -20.10
CA GLU A 61 2.85 1.29 -21.14
C GLU A 61 3.96 2.28 -20.76
N TYR A 62 4.02 2.67 -19.48
CA TYR A 62 5.02 3.59 -18.95
C TYR A 62 6.27 2.89 -18.40
N GLY A 63 6.34 1.55 -18.42
CA GLY A 63 7.47 0.80 -17.87
C GLY A 63 7.63 0.95 -16.35
N ILE A 64 6.55 1.24 -15.62
CA ILE A 64 6.52 1.31 -14.15
C ILE A 64 6.36 -0.11 -13.63
N LYS A 65 7.43 -0.66 -13.03
CA LYS A 65 7.50 -2.09 -12.71
C LYS A 65 6.97 -2.48 -11.35
N TYR A 66 6.59 -1.52 -10.51
CA TYR A 66 6.24 -1.78 -9.12
C TYR A 66 4.89 -1.20 -8.71
N THR A 67 4.14 -1.98 -7.95
CA THR A 67 2.95 -1.55 -7.23
C THR A 67 2.86 -2.22 -5.86
N ARG A 68 1.83 -1.87 -5.11
CA ARG A 68 1.44 -2.48 -3.82
C ARG A 68 0.39 -3.55 -4.05
N VAL A 69 0.48 -4.67 -3.34
CA VAL A 69 -0.61 -5.65 -3.21
C VAL A 69 -0.94 -5.79 -1.72
N PRO A 70 -2.03 -5.14 -1.24
CA PRO A 70 -2.32 -5.05 0.19
C PRO A 70 -2.95 -6.34 0.76
N ILE A 71 -2.12 -7.36 0.95
CA ILE A 71 -2.43 -8.59 1.66
C ILE A 71 -1.56 -8.61 2.93
N GLU A 72 -2.19 -8.58 4.11
CA GLU A 72 -1.50 -8.46 5.39
C GLU A 72 -1.57 -9.76 6.21
N PRO A 73 -0.44 -10.49 6.34
CA PRO A 73 -0.36 -11.66 7.19
C PRO A 73 -0.86 -11.39 8.61
N GLY A 74 -1.68 -12.29 9.14
CA GLY A 74 -2.25 -12.18 10.49
C GLY A 74 -3.30 -11.08 10.70
N LEU A 75 -3.77 -10.39 9.66
CA LEU A 75 -4.77 -9.31 9.79
C LEU A 75 -6.01 -9.73 10.58
N HIS A 76 -6.57 -10.91 10.29
CA HIS A 76 -7.76 -11.46 10.96
C HIS A 76 -7.59 -11.69 12.47
N ASN A 77 -6.35 -11.71 12.99
CA ASN A 77 -6.06 -11.86 14.43
C ASN A 77 -5.96 -10.52 15.17
N CYS A 78 -6.14 -9.39 14.48
CA CYS A 78 -6.01 -8.06 15.06
C CYS A 78 -7.31 -7.62 15.75
N GLU A 79 -7.46 -7.96 17.03
CA GLU A 79 -8.68 -7.69 17.83
C GLU A 79 -9.00 -6.20 18.05
N TRP A 80 -8.04 -5.30 17.83
CA TRP A 80 -8.23 -3.86 17.99
C TRP A 80 -8.89 -3.18 16.78
N ILE A 81 -9.06 -3.90 15.67
CA ILE A 81 -9.69 -3.38 14.45
C ILE A 81 -11.20 -3.49 14.60
N PRO A 82 -11.97 -2.39 14.50
CA PRO A 82 -13.42 -2.45 14.55
C PRO A 82 -14.02 -3.34 13.45
N PRO A 83 -15.12 -4.07 13.69
CA PRO A 83 -15.68 -5.01 12.71
C PRO A 83 -15.93 -4.42 11.33
N SER A 84 -16.52 -3.23 11.24
CA SER A 84 -16.79 -2.58 9.95
C SER A 84 -15.53 -2.20 9.16
N LEU A 85 -14.43 -1.90 9.87
CA LEU A 85 -13.14 -1.61 9.26
C LEU A 85 -12.44 -2.91 8.84
N MET A 86 -12.59 -3.98 9.64
CA MET A 86 -12.12 -5.31 9.27
C MET A 86 -12.81 -5.82 8.00
N ASP A 87 -14.13 -5.68 7.89
CA ASP A 87 -14.87 -6.05 6.67
C ASP A 87 -14.34 -5.32 5.44
N PHE A 88 -14.03 -4.03 5.57
CA PHE A 88 -13.41 -3.25 4.50
C PHE A 88 -12.02 -3.77 4.14
N TYR A 89 -11.17 -4.07 5.14
CA TYR A 89 -9.82 -4.58 4.90
C TYR A 89 -9.82 -5.98 4.27
N LEU A 90 -10.71 -6.88 4.70
CA LEU A 90 -10.86 -8.20 4.10
C LEU A 90 -11.32 -8.11 2.64
N GLY A 91 -12.20 -7.16 2.32
CA GLY A 91 -12.57 -6.87 0.93
C GLY A 91 -11.37 -6.34 0.11
N VAL A 92 -10.50 -5.53 0.72
CA VAL A 92 -9.24 -5.10 0.08
C VAL A 92 -8.29 -6.29 -0.16
N GLU A 93 -8.14 -7.20 0.80
CA GLU A 93 -7.33 -8.41 0.62
C GLU A 93 -7.89 -9.30 -0.50
N GLU A 94 -9.21 -9.52 -0.52
CA GLU A 94 -9.89 -10.28 -1.58
C GLU A 94 -9.63 -9.67 -2.96
N ASP A 95 -9.82 -8.36 -3.11
CA ASP A 95 -9.51 -7.65 -4.35
C ASP A 95 -8.04 -7.81 -4.74
N SER A 96 -7.13 -7.78 -3.76
CA SER A 96 -5.69 -7.91 -3.94
C SER A 96 -5.28 -9.29 -4.42
N PHE A 97 -5.83 -10.36 -3.85
CA PHE A 97 -5.61 -11.73 -4.35
C PHE A 97 -6.00 -11.85 -5.82
N ASN A 98 -7.11 -11.21 -6.21
CA ASN A 98 -7.59 -11.23 -7.59
C ASN A 98 -6.78 -10.33 -8.55
N THR A 99 -5.73 -9.64 -8.09
CA THR A 99 -4.79 -8.91 -8.97
C THR A 99 -3.56 -9.70 -9.38
N VAL A 100 -3.20 -10.76 -8.63
CA VAL A 100 -1.91 -11.47 -8.77
C VAL A 100 -1.67 -11.91 -10.21
N ASP A 101 -2.64 -12.58 -10.83
CA ASP A 101 -2.54 -13.05 -12.21
C ASP A 101 -2.42 -11.90 -13.22
N VAL A 102 -3.16 -10.82 -13.00
CA VAL A 102 -3.16 -9.65 -13.88
C VAL A 102 -1.80 -8.98 -13.83
N PHE A 103 -1.35 -8.59 -12.64
CA PHE A 103 -0.08 -7.89 -12.47
C PHE A 103 1.10 -8.73 -12.95
N THR A 104 1.10 -10.04 -12.68
CA THR A 104 2.14 -10.96 -13.18
C THR A 104 2.22 -10.98 -14.70
N ARG A 105 1.09 -11.04 -15.41
CA ARG A 105 1.07 -11.06 -16.89
C ARG A 105 1.60 -9.78 -17.52
N HIS A 106 1.42 -8.64 -16.85
CA HIS A 106 1.97 -7.34 -17.27
C HIS A 106 3.40 -7.09 -16.76
N GLY A 107 4.05 -8.09 -16.13
CA GLY A 107 5.43 -7.97 -15.63
C GLY A 107 5.59 -7.01 -14.44
N ILE A 108 4.49 -6.72 -13.74
CA ILE A 108 4.47 -5.84 -12.56
C ILE A 108 4.86 -6.66 -11.33
N ARG A 109 5.76 -6.11 -10.52
CA ARG A 109 6.26 -6.68 -9.26
C ARG A 109 5.68 -5.92 -8.07
N TRP A 110 5.70 -6.55 -6.91
CA TRP A 110 5.34 -5.95 -5.62
C TRP A 110 6.21 -6.57 -4.52
N PRO A 111 6.30 -5.96 -3.32
CA PRO A 111 7.04 -6.51 -2.20
C PRO A 111 6.48 -7.88 -1.76
N ASP A 112 7.34 -8.75 -1.22
CA ASP A 112 6.95 -10.11 -0.82
C ASP A 112 5.85 -10.10 0.26
N ILE A 113 5.88 -9.08 1.12
CA ILE A 113 4.97 -8.90 2.25
C ILE A 113 4.47 -7.45 2.27
N TYR A 114 3.20 -7.28 2.58
CA TYR A 114 2.61 -5.99 2.90
C TYR A 114 2.10 -5.97 4.35
N ILE A 115 2.32 -4.86 5.05
CA ILE A 115 1.74 -4.55 6.35
C ILE A 115 1.28 -3.09 6.39
N GLY A 116 0.31 -2.75 7.22
CA GLY A 116 -0.11 -1.36 7.44
C GLY A 116 -1.61 -1.15 7.68
N LEU A 117 -2.45 -2.12 7.31
CA LEU A 117 -3.89 -2.10 7.61
C LEU A 117 -4.12 -2.18 9.12
N SER A 118 -3.36 -3.03 9.80
CA SER A 118 -3.50 -3.22 11.26
C SER A 118 -2.80 -2.13 12.09
N THR A 119 -1.83 -1.43 11.51
CA THR A 119 -0.93 -0.53 12.26
C THR A 119 -1.16 0.96 12.01
N MET A 120 -2.04 1.34 11.08
CA MET A 120 -2.27 2.76 10.75
C MET A 120 -2.94 3.55 11.88
N GLY A 121 -2.79 4.87 11.80
CA GLY A 121 -3.44 5.85 12.65
C GLY A 121 -3.08 5.69 14.11
N LYS A 122 -4.08 5.79 14.99
CA LYS A 122 -3.91 5.62 16.45
C LYS A 122 -3.31 4.27 16.86
N ASN A 123 -3.41 3.25 16.00
CA ASN A 123 -2.88 1.92 16.28
C ASN A 123 -1.37 1.82 16.03
N MET A 124 -0.74 2.86 15.46
CA MET A 124 0.69 2.84 15.22
C MET A 124 1.46 2.93 16.53
N SER A 125 2.23 1.91 16.84
CA SER A 125 3.17 1.94 17.96
C SER A 125 4.42 1.16 17.57
N VAL A 126 5.52 1.43 18.24
CA VAL A 126 6.77 0.69 18.04
C VAL A 126 6.53 -0.81 18.23
N SER A 127 5.78 -1.20 19.27
CA SER A 127 5.42 -2.60 19.52
C SER A 127 4.54 -3.19 18.42
N ASN A 128 3.53 -2.48 17.95
CA ASN A 128 2.63 -3.01 16.91
C ASN A 128 3.35 -3.17 15.57
N ILE A 129 4.24 -2.25 15.20
CA ILE A 129 5.08 -2.38 14.00
C ILE A 129 5.95 -3.64 14.11
N TRP A 130 6.58 -3.86 15.27
CA TRP A 130 7.41 -5.05 15.49
C TRP A 130 6.60 -6.34 15.43
N SER A 131 5.46 -6.39 16.12
CA SER A 131 4.57 -7.54 16.10
C SER A 131 4.08 -7.86 14.69
N ALA A 132 3.74 -6.85 13.89
CA ALA A 132 3.34 -7.03 12.50
C ALA A 132 4.48 -7.59 11.64
N ILE A 133 5.70 -7.06 11.77
CA ILE A 133 6.89 -7.58 11.06
C ILE A 133 7.17 -9.03 11.45
N ASP A 134 7.20 -9.34 12.75
CA ASP A 134 7.49 -10.68 13.25
C ASP A 134 6.42 -11.70 12.81
N ALA A 135 5.13 -11.34 12.94
CA ALA A 135 4.03 -12.19 12.49
C ALA A 135 4.11 -12.45 10.98
N ALA A 136 4.40 -11.42 10.19
CA ALA A 136 4.48 -11.55 8.75
C ALA A 136 5.66 -12.41 8.30
N ILE A 137 6.82 -12.30 8.94
CA ILE A 137 7.98 -13.17 8.65
C ILE A 137 7.67 -14.62 9.02
N VAL A 138 7.07 -14.86 10.20
CA VAL A 138 6.69 -16.22 10.62
C VAL A 138 5.71 -16.84 9.63
N GLU A 139 4.67 -16.12 9.24
CA GLU A 139 3.70 -16.63 8.29
C GLU A 139 4.33 -16.89 6.91
N PHE A 140 5.13 -15.95 6.39
CA PHE A 140 5.82 -16.08 5.12
C PHE A 140 6.77 -17.28 5.07
N THR A 141 7.53 -17.51 6.14
CA THR A 141 8.50 -18.62 6.24
C THR A 141 7.85 -19.98 6.50
N SER A 142 6.64 -20.00 7.09
CA SER A 142 5.90 -21.24 7.34
C SER A 142 5.18 -21.80 6.11
N LYS A 143 4.90 -20.96 5.10
CA LYS A 143 4.32 -21.42 3.82
C LYS A 143 5.37 -22.18 3.02
N ALA A 144 5.04 -23.40 2.58
CA ALA A 144 5.92 -24.24 1.76
C ALA A 144 6.29 -23.51 0.44
N PRO A 145 7.47 -23.77 -0.15
CA PRO A 145 7.89 -23.10 -1.38
C PRO A 145 6.84 -23.29 -2.49
N SER A 146 6.27 -22.19 -2.98
CA SER A 146 5.49 -22.21 -4.21
C SER A 146 6.41 -22.59 -5.37
N PRO A 147 6.00 -23.47 -6.31
CA PRO A 147 6.81 -23.84 -7.47
C PRO A 147 7.16 -22.65 -8.40
N ALA A 148 6.54 -21.48 -8.21
CA ALA A 148 6.91 -20.25 -8.90
C ALA A 148 8.22 -19.59 -8.40
N HIS A 149 8.77 -20.04 -7.26
CA HIS A 149 9.97 -19.47 -6.65
C HIS A 149 10.97 -20.56 -6.23
N LEU A 150 11.92 -20.88 -7.11
CA LEU A 150 13.10 -21.71 -6.80
C LEU A 150 13.85 -21.10 -5.61
N MET A 151 14.11 -21.91 -4.58
CA MET A 151 14.67 -21.48 -3.29
C MET A 151 16.20 -21.57 -3.21
N PRO A 152 16.93 -20.48 -2.94
CA PRO A 152 18.23 -20.52 -2.29
C PRO A 152 18.10 -20.27 -0.77
N GLN A 153 18.96 -20.92 0.02
CA GLN A 153 19.01 -20.93 1.50
C GLN A 153 19.39 -19.60 2.20
N SER A 154 19.11 -18.45 1.57
CA SER A 154 19.17 -17.13 2.20
C SER A 154 18.38 -16.15 1.33
N ARG A 155 17.05 -16.14 1.49
CA ARG A 155 16.19 -15.19 0.75
C ARG A 155 16.04 -13.92 1.58
N THR A 156 16.57 -12.81 1.06
CA THR A 156 16.13 -11.47 1.47
C THR A 156 14.64 -11.34 1.15
N VAL A 157 13.84 -10.98 2.15
CA VAL A 157 12.40 -10.74 2.01
C VAL A 157 12.16 -9.24 2.05
N THR A 158 11.29 -8.76 1.16
CA THR A 158 10.88 -7.36 1.10
C THR A 158 9.54 -7.16 1.81
N ILE A 159 9.46 -6.15 2.68
CA ILE A 159 8.25 -5.80 3.41
C ILE A 159 7.91 -4.35 3.10
N GLU A 160 6.70 -4.10 2.62
CA GLU A 160 6.12 -2.77 2.56
C GLU A 160 5.37 -2.46 3.85
N LEU A 161 5.78 -1.42 4.57
CA LEU A 161 5.01 -0.85 5.68
C LEU A 161 4.30 0.42 5.20
N MET A 162 2.99 0.34 5.04
CA MET A 162 2.16 1.49 4.68
C MET A 162 1.92 2.40 5.89
N VAL A 163 2.07 3.71 5.66
CA VAL A 163 2.03 4.76 6.69
C VAL A 163 1.43 6.06 6.11
N HIS A 164 0.97 6.94 6.98
CA HIS A 164 0.39 8.24 6.67
C HIS A 164 0.93 9.40 7.53
N PRO A 165 2.26 9.54 7.71
CA PRO A 165 2.81 10.57 8.60
C PRO A 165 2.49 11.97 8.10
N GLY A 166 2.26 12.90 9.02
CA GLY A 166 2.26 14.32 8.72
C GLY A 166 1.59 15.19 9.77
N TYR A 167 1.81 16.50 9.65
CA TYR A 167 1.13 17.48 10.48
C TYR A 167 -0.35 17.58 10.07
N PRO A 168 -1.29 17.71 11.04
CA PRO A 168 -2.69 17.97 10.75
C PRO A 168 -2.84 19.26 9.94
N SER A 169 -3.67 19.21 8.90
CA SER A 169 -4.03 20.41 8.14
C SER A 169 -4.97 21.28 8.97
N VAL A 170 -4.88 22.61 8.80
CA VAL A 170 -5.72 23.58 9.53
C VAL A 170 -6.58 24.33 8.54
N PRO A 171 -7.92 24.22 8.59
CA PRO A 171 -8.81 24.98 7.70
C PRO A 171 -8.56 26.50 7.77
N SER A 172 -8.61 27.23 6.66
CA SER A 172 -8.91 26.79 5.28
C SER A 172 -7.67 26.36 4.47
N LEU A 173 -6.50 26.23 5.10
CA LEU A 173 -5.27 25.85 4.42
C LEU A 173 -5.21 24.33 4.18
N GLY A 174 -4.91 23.95 2.94
CA GLY A 174 -4.76 22.55 2.52
C GLY A 174 -5.99 21.99 1.79
N GLY A 175 -5.89 20.73 1.38
CA GLY A 175 -6.90 20.01 0.60
C GLY A 175 -7.00 20.43 -0.87
N CYS A 176 -7.96 19.85 -1.58
CA CYS A 176 -8.24 20.11 -2.99
C CYS A 176 -9.59 20.83 -3.14
N GLY A 177 -9.57 22.16 -3.18
CA GLY A 177 -10.74 23.00 -3.46
C GLY A 177 -11.59 23.34 -2.23
N GLU A 178 -12.09 22.34 -1.50
CA GLU A 178 -13.04 22.52 -0.39
C GLU A 178 -12.39 22.62 1.01
N GLY A 179 -11.06 22.64 1.06
CA GLY A 179 -10.29 22.54 2.30
C GLY A 179 -9.87 21.10 2.62
N PRO A 180 -9.13 20.87 3.72
CA PRO A 180 -8.65 19.55 4.10
C PRO A 180 -9.80 18.65 4.59
N ASP A 181 -9.79 17.38 4.21
CA ASP A 181 -10.74 16.38 4.73
C ASP A 181 -10.41 15.94 6.17
N ASP A 182 -11.31 15.17 6.78
CA ASP A 182 -11.15 14.68 8.16
C ASP A 182 -9.85 13.89 8.34
N PHE A 183 -9.45 13.13 7.30
CA PHE A 183 -8.20 12.37 7.30
C PHE A 183 -6.97 13.30 7.36
N SER A 184 -6.94 14.34 6.54
CA SER A 184 -5.85 15.32 6.48
C SER A 184 -5.74 16.16 7.75
N GLN A 185 -6.86 16.35 8.47
CA GLN A 185 -6.95 17.05 9.75
C GLN A 185 -6.65 16.15 10.96
N SER A 186 -6.47 14.84 10.76
CA SER A 186 -6.33 13.88 11.86
C SER A 186 -5.00 14.02 12.59
N TRP A 187 -5.07 14.11 13.93
CA TRP A 187 -3.91 14.02 14.82
C TRP A 187 -3.24 12.64 14.80
N GLU A 188 -3.93 11.62 14.29
CA GLU A 188 -3.34 10.29 14.14
C GLU A 188 -2.17 10.31 13.15
N ARG A 189 -2.19 11.19 12.13
CA ARG A 189 -1.05 11.38 11.22
C ARG A 189 0.19 11.93 11.92
N LEU A 190 0.00 12.81 12.91
CA LEU A 190 1.10 13.31 13.73
C LEU A 190 1.64 12.20 14.64
N HIS A 191 0.75 11.39 15.20
CA HIS A 191 1.12 10.25 16.03
C HIS A 191 1.93 9.21 15.25
N GLU A 192 1.55 8.92 14.00
CA GLU A 192 2.35 8.08 13.10
C GLU A 192 3.74 8.69 12.86
N LEU A 193 3.82 9.97 12.48
CA LEU A 193 5.08 10.68 12.27
C LEU A 193 5.99 10.59 13.51
N GLN A 194 5.43 10.88 14.69
CA GLN A 194 6.16 10.80 15.97
C GLN A 194 6.62 9.39 16.30
N THR A 195 5.86 8.37 15.91
CA THR A 195 6.23 6.97 16.13
C THR A 195 7.34 6.52 15.17
N LEU A 196 7.30 6.91 13.90
CA LEU A 196 8.29 6.53 12.89
C LEU A 196 9.67 7.13 13.14
N ILE A 197 9.75 8.27 13.82
CA ILE A 197 11.03 8.92 14.17
C ILE A 197 11.62 8.45 15.52
N LYS A 198 10.97 7.51 16.21
CA LYS A 198 11.46 7.00 17.50
C LYS A 198 12.79 6.25 17.36
N PRO A 199 13.82 6.57 18.17
CA PRO A 199 15.10 5.86 18.16
C PRO A 199 14.98 4.36 18.41
N GLU A 200 13.97 3.94 19.16
CA GLU A 200 13.68 2.53 19.47
C GLU A 200 13.36 1.74 18.20
N LEU A 201 12.59 2.33 17.28
CA LEU A 201 12.24 1.69 16.02
C LEU A 201 13.47 1.52 15.11
N GLN A 202 14.32 2.56 15.04
CA GLN A 202 15.58 2.52 14.31
C GLN A 202 16.56 1.48 14.89
N SER A 203 16.60 1.37 16.22
CA SER A 203 17.42 0.37 16.90
C SER A 203 16.94 -1.05 16.59
N HIS A 204 15.62 -1.25 16.51
CA HIS A 204 15.05 -2.54 16.16
C HIS A 204 15.35 -2.97 14.72
N TYR A 205 15.27 -2.05 13.76
CA TYR A 205 15.65 -2.37 12.38
C TYR A 205 17.11 -2.86 12.30
N LYS A 206 18.02 -2.21 13.03
CA LYS A 206 19.43 -2.62 13.11
C LYS A 206 19.60 -3.99 13.76
N THR A 207 18.94 -4.26 14.89
CA THR A 207 19.08 -5.55 15.60
C THR A 207 18.49 -6.72 14.82
N ARG A 208 17.48 -6.48 13.99
CA ARG A 208 16.87 -7.48 13.11
C ARG A 208 17.47 -7.54 11.71
N ASN A 209 18.55 -6.81 11.44
CA ASN A 209 19.19 -6.71 10.13
C ASN A 209 18.20 -6.31 9.00
N ILE A 210 17.25 -5.43 9.34
CA ILE A 210 16.29 -4.85 8.40
C ILE A 210 16.92 -3.63 7.76
N GLN A 211 17.02 -3.64 6.44
CA GLN A 211 17.48 -2.51 5.66
C GLN A 211 16.26 -1.72 5.14
N LEU A 212 16.20 -0.44 5.50
CA LEU A 212 15.26 0.48 4.87
C LEU A 212 15.74 0.79 3.45
N CYS A 213 14.83 0.65 2.48
CA CYS A 213 15.09 0.90 1.08
C CYS A 213 13.88 1.57 0.42
N SER A 214 14.07 2.03 -0.82
CA SER A 214 13.02 2.54 -1.67
C SER A 214 12.69 1.54 -2.78
N PHE A 215 11.55 1.71 -3.45
CA PHE A 215 11.24 0.93 -4.65
C PHE A 215 12.26 1.07 -5.80
N LYS A 216 13.14 2.09 -5.78
CA LYS A 216 14.25 2.20 -6.74
C LYS A 216 15.36 1.18 -6.50
N ASP A 217 15.41 0.60 -5.30
CA ASP A 217 16.46 -0.32 -4.85
C ASP A 217 16.05 -1.80 -5.06
N LEU A 218 14.87 -2.08 -5.62
CA LEU A 218 14.25 -3.42 -5.77
C LEU A 218 14.25 -3.97 -7.22
#